data_AF-A0A382VVZ7-F1
#
_entry.id   AF-A0A382VVZ7-F1
#
_cell.length_a   1.000
_cell.length_b   1.000
_cell.length_c   1.000
_cell.angle_alpha   90.00
_cell.angle_beta   90.00
_cell.angle_gamma   90.00
#
_symmetry.space_group_name_H-M   'P 1'
#
loop_
_entity.id
_entity.type
_entity.pdbx_description
1 polymer ?
#
loop_
_entity_poly.entity_id
_entity_poly.type
_entity_poly.pdbx_seq_one_letter_code
_entity_poly.pdbx_strand_id
1 'polypeptide(L)'
;MIHMNEEIEFIKKLPLDEQKAYLKAYLKADQLETQTKVKGDFFEFIKYIWPAFITGRHHKIISEKFNAIAEGKIKRLIVNMPPRHTKSEFASNYLPAWMIGKNPDLKIIQATHTAELAIRFGR
;
A
#
# COMPACT_ATOMS: atom_id res chain seq x y z
N MET A 1 -3.53 -9.73 -22.95
CA MET A 1 -2.33 -10.23 -23.67
C MET A 1 -2.22 -9.72 -25.11
N ILE A 2 -3.33 -9.39 -25.80
CA ILE A 2 -3.28 -8.97 -27.22
C ILE A 2 -2.67 -7.55 -27.40
N HIS A 3 -2.94 -6.61 -26.49
CA HIS A 3 -2.42 -5.23 -26.59
C HIS A 3 -0.90 -5.08 -26.43
N MET A 4 -0.23 -6.02 -25.75
CA MET A 4 1.20 -5.86 -25.43
C MET A 4 2.10 -6.10 -26.65
N ASN A 5 1.62 -6.86 -27.65
CA ASN A 5 2.41 -7.16 -28.86
C ASN A 5 2.44 -5.98 -29.83
N GLU A 6 1.36 -5.21 -29.95
CA GLU A 6 1.26 -4.06 -30.86
C GLU A 6 2.16 -2.90 -30.39
N GLU A 7 2.20 -2.65 -29.08
CA GLU A 7 3.09 -1.63 -28.49
C GLU A 7 4.57 -2.00 -28.68
N ILE A 8 4.94 -3.26 -28.55
CA ILE A 8 6.31 -3.73 -28.76
C ILE A 8 6.75 -3.53 -30.22
N GLU A 9 5.88 -3.80 -31.19
CA GLU A 9 6.16 -3.55 -32.60
C GLU A 9 6.27 -2.05 -32.92
N PHE A 10 5.44 -1.22 -32.31
CA PHE A 10 5.50 0.23 -32.44
C PHE A 10 6.83 0.79 -31.91
N ILE A 11 7.24 0.37 -30.71
CA ILE A 11 8.50 0.81 -30.09
C ILE A 11 9.69 0.46 -30.98
N LYS A 12 9.74 -0.75 -31.54
CA LYS A 12 10.85 -1.18 -32.42
C LYS A 12 11.00 -0.35 -33.69
N LYS A 13 9.96 0.36 -34.14
CA LYS A 13 9.98 1.21 -35.35
C LYS A 13 10.53 2.62 -35.10
N LEU A 14 10.68 3.03 -33.85
CA LEU A 14 11.18 4.37 -33.49
C LEU A 14 12.71 4.44 -33.57
N PRO A 15 13.31 5.63 -33.79
CA PRO A 15 14.74 5.85 -33.59
C PRO A 15 15.20 5.50 -32.16
N LEU A 16 16.45 5.06 -31.97
CA LEU A 16 16.95 4.57 -30.68
C LEU A 16 16.78 5.57 -29.52
N ASP A 17 16.93 6.87 -29.79
CA ASP A 17 16.76 7.91 -28.77
C ASP A 17 15.29 8.09 -28.38
N GLU A 18 14.37 7.99 -29.33
CA GLU A 18 12.92 8.02 -29.09
C GLU A 18 12.44 6.75 -28.40
N GLN A 19 13.00 5.58 -28.73
CA GLN A 19 12.74 4.32 -28.01
C GLN A 19 13.05 4.46 -26.51
N LYS A 20 14.23 5.01 -26.18
CA LYS A 20 14.66 5.22 -24.79
C LYS A 20 13.74 6.21 -24.06
N ALA A 21 13.38 7.31 -24.72
CA ALA A 21 12.48 8.31 -24.17
C ALA A 21 11.09 7.72 -23.89
N TYR A 22 10.55 6.96 -24.84
CA TYR A 22 9.27 6.29 -24.70
C TYR A 22 9.29 5.27 -23.55
N LEU A 23 10.30 4.40 -23.50
CA LEU A 23 10.41 3.40 -22.44
C LEU A 23 10.50 4.04 -21.04
N LYS A 24 11.23 5.15 -20.93
CA LYS A 24 11.34 5.92 -19.68
C LYS A 24 9.99 6.54 -19.29
N ALA A 25 9.26 7.10 -20.25
CA ALA A 25 7.94 7.66 -20.00
C ALA A 25 6.92 6.58 -19.60
N TYR A 26 6.92 5.44 -20.29
CA TYR A 26 6.07 4.28 -19.98
C TYR A 26 6.33 3.76 -18.57
N LEU A 27 7.60 3.52 -18.22
CA LEU A 27 7.97 3.08 -16.88
C LEU A 27 7.58 4.10 -15.81
N LYS A 28 7.67 5.39 -16.11
CA LYS A 28 7.22 6.44 -15.20
C LYS A 28 5.70 6.44 -15.02
N ALA A 29 4.94 6.21 -16.09
CA ALA A 29 3.48 6.11 -16.04
C ALA A 29 3.04 4.92 -15.19
N ASP A 30 3.64 3.75 -15.40
CA ASP A 30 3.38 2.53 -14.61
C ASP A 30 3.69 2.72 -13.12
N GLN A 31 4.82 3.37 -12.80
CA GLN A 31 5.15 3.73 -11.42
C GLN A 31 4.11 4.67 -10.80
N LEU A 32 3.65 5.68 -11.53
CA LEU A 32 2.66 6.64 -11.03
C LEU A 32 1.29 5.96 -10.82
N GLU A 33 0.89 5.05 -11.71
CA GLU A 33 -0.32 4.27 -11.56
C GLU A 33 -0.25 3.39 -10.30
N THR A 34 0.87 2.68 -10.12
CA THR A 34 1.12 1.86 -8.93
C THR A 34 1.09 2.69 -7.65
N GLN A 35 1.78 3.84 -7.64
CA GLN A 35 1.79 4.74 -6.49
C GLN A 35 0.39 5.27 -6.16
N THR A 36 -0.41 5.58 -7.18
CA THR A 36 -1.78 6.07 -6.98
C THR A 36 -2.66 4.99 -6.35
N LYS A 37 -2.59 3.75 -6.85
CA LYS A 37 -3.33 2.61 -6.27
C LYS A 37 -2.93 2.35 -4.82
N VAL A 38 -1.62 2.26 -4.57
CA VAL A 38 -1.05 1.97 -3.24
C VAL A 38 -1.35 3.08 -2.23
N LYS A 39 -1.32 4.35 -2.63
CA LYS A 39 -1.69 5.47 -1.74
C LYS A 39 -3.20 5.57 -1.49
N GLY A 40 -4.01 5.10 -2.45
CA GLY A 40 -5.46 5.17 -2.39
C GLY A 40 -6.10 4.10 -1.51
N ASP A 41 -5.52 2.89 -1.50
CA ASP A 41 -6.10 1.74 -0.83
C ASP A 41 -5.07 0.97 0.04
N PHE A 42 -5.42 0.76 1.30
CA PHE A 42 -4.57 0.07 2.27
C PHE A 42 -4.29 -1.38 1.88
N PHE A 43 -5.25 -2.08 1.28
CA PHE A 43 -5.07 -3.48 0.92
C PHE A 43 -4.10 -3.63 -0.26
N GLU A 44 -4.18 -2.74 -1.24
CA GLU A 44 -3.19 -2.65 -2.33
C GLU A 44 -1.80 -2.28 -1.79
N PHE A 45 -1.70 -1.41 -0.78
CA PHE A 45 -0.44 -1.15 -0.08
C PHE A 45 0.15 -2.41 0.57
N ILE A 46 -0.68 -3.23 1.25
CA ILE A 46 -0.20 -4.48 1.85
C ILE A 46 0.33 -5.44 0.78
N LYS A 47 -0.40 -5.63 -0.33
CA LYS A 47 0.08 -6.50 -1.42
C LYS A 47 1.40 -6.03 -2.01
N TYR A 48 1.57 -4.71 -2.12
CA TYR A 48 2.79 -4.12 -2.65
C TYR A 48 3.99 -4.31 -1.71
N ILE A 49 3.81 -4.08 -0.41
CA ILE A 49 4.89 -4.19 0.59
C ILE A 49 5.19 -5.65 0.97
N TRP A 50 4.18 -6.50 0.94
CA TRP A 50 4.30 -7.93 1.27
C TRP A 50 3.70 -8.79 0.14
N PRO A 51 4.41 -8.99 -0.99
CA PRO A 51 3.90 -9.75 -2.14
C PRO A 51 3.58 -11.22 -1.83
N ALA A 52 4.29 -11.82 -0.87
CA ALA A 52 4.04 -13.20 -0.42
C ALA A 52 2.85 -13.33 0.56
N PHE A 53 2.16 -12.24 0.87
CA PHE A 53 1.05 -12.25 1.81
C PHE A 53 -0.15 -13.04 1.28
N ILE A 54 -0.61 -14.02 2.07
CA ILE A 54 -1.80 -14.80 1.74
C ILE A 54 -3.04 -14.09 2.29
N THR A 55 -3.91 -13.66 1.38
CA THR A 55 -5.10 -12.89 1.74
C THR A 55 -6.28 -13.78 2.12
N GLY A 56 -7.05 -13.37 3.15
CA GLY A 56 -8.29 -14.01 3.55
C GLY A 56 -9.43 -13.00 3.59
N ARG A 57 -10.68 -13.48 3.75
CA ARG A 57 -11.87 -12.60 3.79
C ARG A 57 -11.78 -11.52 4.87
N HIS A 58 -11.28 -11.87 6.05
CA HIS A 58 -11.13 -10.93 7.16
C HIS A 58 -10.11 -9.82 6.88
N HIS A 59 -9.05 -10.10 6.09
CA HIS A 59 -8.08 -9.09 5.68
C HIS A 59 -8.70 -8.01 4.78
N LYS A 60 -9.66 -8.37 3.92
CA LYS A 60 -10.40 -7.38 3.13
C LYS A 60 -11.27 -6.50 4.00
N ILE A 61 -12.03 -7.11 4.92
CA ILE A 61 -12.93 -6.39 5.84
C ILE A 61 -12.14 -5.39 6.71
N ILE A 62 -11.03 -5.82 7.32
CA ILE A 62 -10.22 -4.92 8.16
C ILE A 62 -9.62 -3.77 7.34
N SER A 63 -9.17 -4.05 6.11
CA SER A 63 -8.61 -3.03 5.22
C SER A 63 -9.64 -2.00 4.79
N GLU A 64 -10.86 -2.41 4.46
CA GLU A 64 -11.97 -1.50 4.18
C GLU A 64 -12.27 -0.57 5.37
N LYS A 65 -12.22 -1.09 6.60
CA LYS A 65 -12.40 -0.27 7.81
C LYS A 65 -11.25 0.70 8.01
N PHE A 66 -10.01 0.29 7.72
CA PHE A 66 -8.86 1.18 7.77
C PHE A 66 -8.88 2.27 6.70
N ASN A 67 -9.30 1.96 5.48
CA ASN A 67 -9.55 2.97 4.45
C ASN A 67 -10.59 4.00 4.92
N ALA A 68 -11.70 3.53 5.52
CA ALA A 68 -12.72 4.41 6.06
C ALA A 68 -12.22 5.30 7.23
N ILE A 69 -11.22 4.85 8.00
CA ILE A 69 -10.51 5.70 8.98
C ILE A 69 -9.67 6.75 8.27
N ALA A 70 -8.88 6.35 7.27
CA ALA A 70 -8.00 7.25 6.53
C ALA A 70 -8.78 8.32 5.72
N GLU A 71 -10.03 8.03 5.35
CA GLU A 71 -10.97 8.98 4.75
C GLU A 71 -11.74 9.82 5.77
N GLY A 72 -11.59 9.54 7.07
CA GLY A 72 -12.31 10.24 8.14
C GLY A 72 -13.79 9.85 8.29
N LYS A 73 -14.28 8.87 7.54
CA LYS A 73 -15.65 8.33 7.64
C LYS A 73 -15.89 7.60 8.97
N ILE A 74 -14.86 6.92 9.47
CA ILE A 74 -14.86 6.25 10.78
C ILE A 74 -13.85 6.95 11.68
N LYS A 75 -14.30 7.45 12.83
CA LYS A 75 -13.44 8.12 13.82
C LYS A 75 -12.88 7.17 14.89
N ARG A 76 -13.57 6.06 15.15
CA ARG A 76 -13.22 5.09 16.19
C ARG A 76 -13.50 3.68 15.68
N LEU A 77 -12.52 2.79 15.80
CA LEU A 77 -12.63 1.39 15.40
C LEU A 77 -12.06 0.51 16.51
N ILE A 78 -12.81 -0.53 16.88
CA ILE A 78 -12.35 -1.61 17.75
C ILE A 78 -12.33 -2.88 16.90
N VAL A 79 -11.20 -3.57 16.87
CA VAL A 79 -11.02 -4.81 16.09
C VAL A 79 -10.88 -5.99 17.04
N ASN A 80 -11.95 -6.80 17.13
CA ASN A 80 -11.98 -8.02 17.92
C ASN A 80 -11.76 -9.23 17.03
N MET A 81 -10.56 -9.82 17.08
CA MET A 81 -10.19 -10.97 16.26
C MET A 81 -9.25 -11.93 17.02
N PRO A 82 -9.31 -13.24 16.73
CA PRO A 82 -8.47 -14.25 17.36
C PRO A 82 -6.96 -14.05 17.09
N PRO A 83 -6.08 -14.67 17.90
CA PRO A 83 -4.63 -14.58 17.70
C PRO A 83 -4.21 -15.15 16.34
N ARG A 84 -3.06 -14.68 15.81
CA ARG A 84 -2.49 -15.11 14.50
C ARG A 84 -3.32 -14.76 13.25
N HIS A 85 -4.18 -13.74 13.34
CA HIS A 85 -4.97 -13.25 12.20
C HIS A 85 -4.49 -11.90 11.68
N THR A 86 -3.19 -11.61 11.84
CA THR A 86 -2.50 -10.42 11.31
C THR A 86 -3.05 -9.06 11.80
N LYS A 87 -4.06 -9.05 12.68
CA LYS A 87 -4.73 -7.84 13.19
C LYS A 87 -3.75 -6.81 13.76
N SER A 88 -2.81 -7.28 14.58
CA SER A 88 -1.86 -6.41 15.29
C SER A 88 -0.78 -5.91 14.33
N GLU A 89 -0.33 -6.76 13.40
CA GLU A 89 0.63 -6.37 12.38
C GLU A 89 0.05 -5.28 11.47
N PHE A 90 -1.19 -5.44 11.02
CA PHE A 90 -1.85 -4.42 10.20
C PHE A 90 -2.10 -3.12 10.98
N ALA A 91 -2.66 -3.21 12.19
CA ALA A 91 -3.06 -2.03 12.95
C ALA A 91 -1.88 -1.24 13.54
N SER A 92 -0.81 -1.93 13.96
CA SER A 92 0.32 -1.31 14.66
C SER A 92 1.47 -0.93 13.72
N ASN A 93 1.71 -1.70 12.65
CA ASN A 93 2.89 -1.46 11.81
C ASN A 93 2.50 -0.85 10.47
N TYR A 94 1.67 -1.56 9.71
CA TYR A 94 1.37 -1.16 8.33
C TYR A 94 0.43 0.03 8.23
N LEU A 95 -0.60 0.11 9.07
CA LEU A 95 -1.56 1.20 9.04
C LEU A 95 -0.88 2.55 9.34
N PRO A 96 -0.08 2.71 10.42
CA PRO A 96 0.67 3.94 10.63
C PRO A 96 1.62 4.29 9.48
N ALA A 97 2.37 3.30 8.97
CA ALA A 97 3.30 3.51 7.86
C ALA A 97 2.59 4.04 6.60
N TRP A 98 1.44 3.44 6.25
CA TRP A 98 0.62 3.87 5.12
C TRP A 98 0.04 5.27 5.32
N MET A 99 -0.50 5.56 6.52
CA MET A 99 -1.09 6.86 6.83
C MET A 99 -0.06 7.99 6.82
N ILE A 100 1.15 7.78 7.35
CA ILE A 100 2.25 8.74 7.29
C ILE A 100 2.72 8.95 5.84
N GLY A 101 2.83 7.87 5.05
CA GLY A 101 3.18 7.97 3.63
C GLY A 101 2.18 8.78 2.80
N LYS A 102 0.93 8.90 3.26
CA LYS A 102 -0.12 9.75 2.67
C LYS A 102 -0.10 11.18 3.22
N ASN A 103 0.07 11.33 4.54
CA ASN A 103 0.13 12.62 5.22
C ASN A 103 1.29 12.64 6.25
N PRO A 104 2.44 13.21 5.89
CA PRO A 104 3.60 13.29 6.78
C PRO A 104 3.37 14.07 8.08
N ASP A 105 2.40 14.99 8.10
CA ASP A 105 2.09 15.81 9.29
C ASP A 105 1.14 15.10 10.27
N LEU A 106 0.70 13.88 9.94
CA LEU A 106 -0.21 13.13 10.78
C LEU A 106 0.45 12.69 12.08
N LYS A 107 -0.19 13.01 13.21
CA LYS A 107 0.26 12.60 14.54
C LYS A 107 -0.37 11.26 14.92
N ILE A 108 0.47 10.26 15.17
CA ILE A 108 0.06 8.91 15.54
C ILE A 108 0.60 8.59 16.93
N ILE A 109 -0.25 8.02 17.79
CA ILE A 109 0.13 7.52 19.10
C ILE A 109 -0.17 6.03 19.12
N GLN A 110 0.85 5.23 19.44
CA GLN A 110 0.70 3.80 19.69
C GLN A 110 0.99 3.52 21.17
N ALA A 111 0.07 2.83 21.82
CA ALA A 111 0.21 2.41 23.21
C ALA A 111 0.05 0.89 23.31
N THR A 112 0.88 0.27 24.15
CA THR A 112 0.90 -1.17 24.39
C THR A 112 1.28 -1.43 25.85
N HIS A 113 0.81 -2.54 26.41
CA HIS A 113 1.03 -2.88 27.81
C HIS A 113 2.47 -3.34 28.11
N THR A 114 3.18 -3.89 27.12
CA THR A 114 4.54 -4.42 27.29
C THR A 114 5.60 -3.48 26.70
N ALA A 115 6.56 -3.06 27.52
CA ALA A 115 7.60 -2.08 27.19
C ALA A 115 8.40 -2.39 25.90
N GLU A 116 8.52 -3.67 25.53
CA GLU A 116 9.31 -4.11 24.38
C GLU A 116 8.74 -3.66 23.02
N LEU A 117 7.40 -3.57 22.90
CA LEU A 117 6.76 -3.10 21.67
C LEU A 117 6.70 -1.57 21.60
N ALA A 118 6.78 -0.86 22.73
CA ALA A 118 6.89 0.60 22.74
C ALA A 118 8.29 1.08 22.30
N ILE A 119 9.34 0.33 22.65
CA ILE A 119 10.75 0.70 22.39
C ILE A 119 11.15 0.48 20.92
N ARG A 120 10.57 -0.48 20.20
CA ARG A 120 10.90 -0.75 18.78
C ARG A 120 10.45 0.34 17.78
N PHE A 121 9.52 1.22 18.16
CA PHE A 121 8.92 2.20 17.25
C PHE A 121 9.17 3.66 17.64
N GLY A 122 9.81 3.92 18.79
CA GLY A 122 10.05 5.26 19.32
C GLY A 122 11.38 5.92 18.93
N ARG A 123 12.02 5.49 17.83
CA ARG A 123 13.23 6.13 17.29
C ARG A 123 12.99 6.69 15.90
#